data_AF-A0A529HUP5-F1
#
_entry.id   AF-A0A529HUP5-F1
#
_cell.length_a   1.000
_cell.length_b   1.000
_cell.length_c   1.000
_cell.angle_alpha   90.00
_cell.angle_beta   90.00
_cell.angle_gamma   90.00
#
_symmetry.space_group_name_H-M   'P 1'
#
loop_
_entity.id
_entity.type
_entity.pdbx_description
1 polymer ?
#
loop_
_entity_poly.entity_id
_entity_poly.type
_entity_poly.pdbx_seq_one_letter_code
_entity_poly.pdbx_strand_id
1 'polypeptide(L)'
;PRDRMAALVDKLTELGAAVIAFDILFAEPDRLSPRSVVRDVPGIDPALLDRLPDNDEIFARSIAGKPVVLGYGISNEGNYHPQVKAGIAFTGESPVDAPPHIRAATPLRPQLEANAAGIGHISLNPGKSTAVVRTAPLFLTDGEQLYPGLALEAMRVAQGASTYLIAGAPEGQGIMTSVKIGDFVIPVTSAGELWLYVSPDRAERYVSAKDVLAPNGVSPQTRAAIEGNIVFVGTSSAGLQDIRVTALGENVPGVSLHAQMVEQVLSGHYLSRPDWANGLEIASIAMLGSLLVLLTIFVSPAIALACGLAITGMALVASWLAFSLAGLLFDPFAPIVMGSITHFATTSFRFLVTDRERRAIRRAFGQYL
;
A
#
# COMPACT_ATOMS: atom_id res chain seq x y z
N PRO A 1 -22.09 -16.02 6.50
CA PRO A 1 -22.62 -17.18 5.78
C PRO A 1 -22.38 -17.05 4.27
N ARG A 2 -21.96 -18.15 3.62
CA ARG A 2 -21.49 -18.21 2.22
C ARG A 2 -22.60 -18.14 1.19
N ASP A 3 -23.80 -18.58 1.53
CA ASP A 3 -25.01 -18.42 0.72
C ASP A 3 -25.31 -16.94 0.43
N ARG A 4 -25.14 -16.06 1.42
CA ARG A 4 -25.27 -14.61 1.24
C ARG A 4 -24.15 -14.01 0.40
N MET A 5 -22.93 -14.54 0.50
CA MET A 5 -21.82 -14.13 -0.38
C MET A 5 -22.08 -14.57 -1.82
N ALA A 6 -22.69 -15.74 -2.03
CA ALA A 6 -23.12 -16.20 -3.35
C ALA A 6 -24.18 -15.27 -3.94
N ALA A 7 -25.23 -14.95 -3.17
CA ALA A 7 -26.25 -14.00 -3.59
C ALA A 7 -25.66 -12.61 -3.91
N LEU A 8 -24.65 -12.18 -3.15
CA LEU A 8 -23.95 -10.93 -3.39
C LEU A 8 -23.17 -10.97 -4.71
N VAL A 9 -22.45 -12.06 -5.00
CA VAL A 9 -21.75 -12.25 -6.28
C VAL A 9 -22.73 -12.23 -7.45
N ASP A 10 -23.83 -12.96 -7.35
CA ASP A 10 -24.90 -12.97 -8.36
C ASP A 10 -25.41 -11.55 -8.62
N LYS A 11 -25.77 -10.81 -7.56
CA LYS A 11 -26.31 -9.45 -7.68
C LYS A 11 -25.30 -8.44 -8.22
N LEU A 12 -24.06 -8.45 -7.74
CA LEU A 12 -23.00 -7.57 -8.24
C LEU A 12 -22.73 -7.82 -9.72
N THR A 13 -22.75 -9.08 -10.15
CA THR A 13 -22.59 -9.45 -11.56
C THR A 13 -23.77 -8.97 -12.40
N GLU A 14 -25.02 -9.17 -11.93
CA GLU A 14 -26.23 -8.65 -12.59
C GLU A 14 -26.23 -7.11 -12.72
N LEU A 15 -25.60 -6.42 -11.78
CA LEU A 15 -25.46 -4.95 -11.79
C LEU A 15 -24.30 -4.46 -12.67
N GLY A 16 -23.52 -5.37 -13.25
CA GLY A 16 -22.43 -5.01 -14.16
C GLY A 16 -21.11 -4.65 -13.48
N ALA A 17 -20.83 -5.17 -12.27
CA ALA A 17 -19.51 -5.04 -11.66
C ALA A 17 -18.43 -5.61 -12.60
N ALA A 18 -17.35 -4.85 -12.82
CA ALA A 18 -16.25 -5.29 -13.69
C ALA A 18 -15.49 -6.47 -13.07
N VAL A 19 -15.25 -6.40 -11.75
CA VAL A 19 -14.62 -7.45 -10.94
C VAL A 19 -15.18 -7.39 -9.52
N ILE A 20 -15.24 -8.55 -8.86
CA ILE A 20 -15.61 -8.69 -7.45
C ILE A 20 -14.43 -9.29 -6.70
N ALA A 21 -13.72 -8.50 -5.91
CA ALA A 21 -12.55 -8.92 -5.16
C ALA A 21 -12.87 -9.07 -3.67
N PHE A 22 -12.65 -10.25 -3.09
CA PHE A 22 -12.91 -10.50 -1.68
C PHE A 22 -11.67 -10.30 -0.82
N ASP A 23 -11.71 -9.29 0.03
CA ASP A 23 -10.76 -9.09 1.14
C ASP A 23 -11.23 -9.87 2.38
N ILE A 24 -11.39 -11.19 2.22
CA ILE A 24 -11.90 -12.11 3.24
C ILE A 24 -11.17 -13.44 3.13
N LEU A 25 -10.74 -13.98 4.27
CA LEU A 25 -10.09 -15.29 4.33
C LEU A 25 -11.10 -16.43 4.30
N PHE A 26 -10.84 -17.39 3.42
CA PHE A 26 -11.75 -18.46 3.06
C PHE A 26 -11.12 -19.83 3.31
N ALA A 27 -10.58 -20.01 4.51
CA ALA A 27 -9.84 -21.20 4.92
C ALA A 27 -10.73 -22.30 5.52
N GLU A 28 -11.67 -21.89 6.36
CA GLU A 28 -12.53 -22.81 7.10
C GLU A 28 -13.84 -23.07 6.35
N PRO A 29 -14.45 -24.26 6.54
CA PRO A 29 -15.81 -24.52 6.09
C PRO A 29 -16.81 -23.53 6.69
N ASP A 30 -17.88 -23.21 5.96
CA ASP A 30 -18.95 -22.40 6.53
C ASP A 30 -19.64 -23.13 7.70
N ARG A 31 -19.50 -22.56 8.89
CA ARG A 31 -20.10 -23.07 10.14
C ARG A 31 -21.62 -22.98 10.14
N LEU A 32 -22.19 -22.15 9.25
CA LEU A 32 -23.64 -21.95 9.10
C LEU A 32 -24.22 -22.73 7.91
N SER A 33 -23.43 -23.58 7.24
CA SER A 33 -23.97 -24.54 6.26
C SER A 33 -24.97 -25.47 6.93
N PRO A 34 -26.16 -25.73 6.35
CA PRO A 34 -27.11 -26.72 6.87
C PRO A 34 -26.45 -28.06 7.16
N ARG A 35 -25.57 -28.53 6.25
CA ARG A 35 -24.76 -29.74 6.45
C ARG A 35 -23.87 -29.67 7.71
N SER A 36 -23.20 -28.54 7.95
CA SER A 36 -22.33 -28.34 9.12
C SER A 36 -23.11 -28.26 10.42
N VAL A 37 -24.24 -27.54 10.43
CA VAL A 37 -25.08 -27.34 11.62
C VAL A 37 -25.73 -28.65 12.06
N VAL A 38 -26.25 -29.43 11.12
CA VAL A 38 -26.95 -30.68 11.41
C VAL A 38 -26.00 -31.80 11.83
N ARG A 39 -24.74 -31.78 11.37
CA ARG A 39 -23.71 -32.77 11.75
C ARG A 39 -23.50 -32.86 13.26
N ASP A 40 -23.61 -31.73 13.95
CA ASP A 40 -23.32 -31.65 15.39
C ASP A 40 -24.58 -31.90 16.25
N VAL A 41 -25.73 -32.23 15.64
CA VAL A 41 -27.00 -32.54 16.33
C VAL A 41 -27.09 -34.05 16.63
N PRO A 42 -27.20 -34.47 17.91
CA PRO A 42 -27.32 -35.88 18.27
C PRO A 42 -28.60 -36.52 17.70
N GLY A 43 -28.48 -37.74 17.15
CA GLY A 43 -29.62 -38.54 16.70
C GLY A 43 -30.06 -38.32 15.25
N ILE A 44 -29.33 -37.53 14.46
CA ILE A 44 -29.55 -37.40 13.01
C ILE A 44 -28.83 -38.53 12.26
N ASP A 45 -29.50 -39.13 11.27
CA ASP A 45 -28.90 -40.09 10.34
C ASP A 45 -27.81 -39.43 9.48
N PRO A 46 -26.56 -39.92 9.49
CA PRO A 46 -25.49 -39.43 8.63
C PRO A 46 -25.84 -39.41 7.14
N ALA A 47 -26.69 -40.32 6.66
CA ALA A 47 -27.12 -40.36 5.26
C ALA A 47 -27.94 -39.11 4.84
N LEU A 48 -28.48 -38.36 5.80
CA LEU A 48 -29.17 -37.10 5.53
C LEU A 48 -28.18 -35.96 5.21
N LEU A 49 -26.95 -36.02 5.71
CA LEU A 49 -25.95 -34.95 5.56
C LEU A 49 -25.57 -34.71 4.09
N ASP A 50 -25.45 -35.79 3.31
CA ASP A 50 -25.12 -35.71 1.89
C ASP A 50 -26.24 -35.08 1.04
N ARG A 51 -27.47 -35.05 1.58
CA ARG A 51 -28.64 -34.44 0.93
C ARG A 51 -28.84 -32.98 1.32
N LEU A 52 -28.13 -32.49 2.33
CA LEU A 52 -28.23 -31.12 2.79
C LEU A 52 -27.36 -30.18 1.94
N PRO A 53 -27.85 -28.96 1.65
CA PRO A 53 -27.06 -27.95 0.97
C PRO A 53 -25.80 -27.59 1.76
N ASP A 54 -24.72 -27.34 1.03
CA ASP A 54 -23.49 -26.74 1.56
C ASP A 54 -23.33 -25.34 1.00
N ASN A 55 -23.22 -24.35 1.89
CA ASN A 55 -23.07 -22.97 1.48
C ASN A 55 -21.73 -22.73 0.76
N ASP A 56 -20.68 -23.49 1.06
CA ASP A 56 -19.41 -23.41 0.33
C ASP A 56 -19.59 -23.88 -1.14
N GLU A 57 -20.38 -24.94 -1.37
CA GLU A 57 -20.71 -25.41 -2.73
C GLU A 57 -21.62 -24.42 -3.48
N ILE A 58 -22.54 -23.76 -2.78
CA ILE A 58 -23.38 -22.69 -3.34
C ILE A 58 -22.50 -21.52 -3.77
N PHE A 59 -21.57 -21.09 -2.90
CA PHE A 59 -20.65 -20.00 -3.22
C PHE A 59 -19.70 -20.36 -4.35
N ALA A 60 -19.13 -21.58 -4.34
CA ALA A 60 -18.27 -22.08 -5.41
C ALA A 60 -18.96 -22.07 -6.78
N ARG A 61 -20.25 -22.43 -6.84
CA ARG A 61 -21.04 -22.37 -8.08
C ARG A 61 -21.31 -20.94 -8.53
N SER A 62 -21.58 -20.02 -7.60
CA SER A 62 -21.84 -18.62 -7.94
C SER A 62 -20.59 -17.91 -8.48
N ILE A 63 -19.39 -18.23 -8.00
CA ILE A 63 -18.15 -17.58 -8.50
C ILE A 63 -17.67 -18.16 -9.85
N ALA A 64 -18.08 -19.39 -10.19
CA ALA A 64 -17.61 -20.08 -11.38
C ALA A 64 -17.96 -19.31 -12.66
N GLY A 65 -16.93 -19.02 -13.48
CA GLY A 65 -17.08 -18.30 -14.75
C GLY A 65 -17.34 -16.80 -14.62
N LYS A 66 -17.25 -16.24 -13.40
CA LYS A 66 -17.44 -14.81 -13.13
C LYS A 66 -16.11 -14.14 -12.76
N PRO A 67 -15.99 -12.81 -12.91
CA PRO A 67 -14.75 -12.08 -12.62
C PRO A 67 -14.56 -11.90 -11.10
N VAL A 68 -14.40 -13.01 -10.38
CA VAL A 68 -14.24 -13.05 -8.93
C VAL A 68 -12.79 -13.32 -8.57
N VAL A 69 -12.23 -12.46 -7.71
CA VAL A 69 -10.89 -12.60 -7.16
C VAL A 69 -10.98 -12.90 -5.67
N LEU A 70 -10.25 -13.91 -5.21
CA LEU A 70 -10.23 -14.30 -3.80
C LEU A 70 -8.95 -13.84 -3.11
N GLY A 71 -9.11 -13.26 -1.92
CA GLY A 71 -8.02 -12.89 -1.03
C GLY A 71 -7.47 -14.07 -0.25
N TYR A 72 -6.15 -14.10 -0.07
CA TYR A 72 -5.50 -14.97 0.91
C TYR A 72 -4.57 -14.17 1.83
N GLY A 73 -4.33 -14.71 3.02
CA GLY A 73 -3.45 -14.11 4.03
C GLY A 73 -2.10 -14.82 4.08
N ILE A 74 -1.08 -14.14 4.61
CA ILE A 74 0.22 -14.74 4.89
C ILE A 74 0.10 -15.62 6.14
N SER A 75 0.73 -16.80 6.11
CA SER A 75 0.88 -17.70 7.25
C SER A 75 2.36 -17.94 7.54
N ASN A 76 2.69 -18.07 8.83
CA ASN A 76 4.02 -18.49 9.27
C ASN A 76 4.11 -20.02 9.48
N GLU A 77 2.98 -20.72 9.35
CA GLU A 77 2.84 -22.16 9.55
C GLU A 77 2.29 -22.84 8.30
N GLY A 78 2.73 -24.07 8.05
CA GLY A 78 2.33 -24.88 6.89
C GLY A 78 3.25 -24.71 5.68
N ASN A 79 2.78 -25.21 4.53
CA ASN A 79 3.50 -25.23 3.25
C ASN A 79 2.60 -24.93 2.05
N TYR A 80 1.39 -24.44 2.29
CA TYR A 80 0.44 -24.12 1.23
C TYR A 80 0.85 -22.83 0.52
N HIS A 81 0.90 -22.89 -0.80
CA HIS A 81 1.07 -21.75 -1.69
C HIS A 81 -0.13 -21.69 -2.64
N PRO A 82 -0.74 -20.52 -2.84
CA PRO A 82 -1.93 -20.39 -3.67
C PRO A 82 -1.57 -20.53 -5.15
N GLN A 83 -2.51 -21.04 -5.96
CA GLN A 83 -2.32 -21.10 -7.40
C GLN A 83 -2.21 -19.70 -8.02
N VAL A 84 -1.12 -19.46 -8.75
CA VAL A 84 -1.00 -18.26 -9.58
C VAL A 84 -1.80 -18.45 -10.87
N LYS A 85 -2.83 -17.62 -11.08
CA LYS A 85 -3.77 -17.72 -12.22
C LYS A 85 -3.29 -17.00 -13.49
N ALA A 86 -2.13 -16.34 -13.45
CA ALA A 86 -1.60 -15.52 -14.52
C ALA A 86 -0.14 -15.87 -14.85
N GLY A 87 0.28 -15.61 -16.08
CA GLY A 87 1.70 -15.67 -16.45
C GLY A 87 2.48 -14.51 -15.84
N ILE A 88 3.77 -14.71 -15.59
CA ILE A 88 4.69 -13.65 -15.18
C ILE A 88 5.87 -13.65 -16.14
N ALA A 89 6.20 -12.48 -16.67
CA ALA A 89 7.33 -12.25 -17.56
C ALA A 89 8.23 -11.16 -16.99
N PHE A 90 9.53 -11.31 -17.21
CA PHE A 90 10.55 -10.38 -16.72
C PHE A 90 11.28 -9.71 -17.89
N THR A 91 11.73 -8.48 -17.66
CA THR A 91 12.69 -7.78 -18.51
C THR A 91 13.87 -7.32 -17.65
N GLY A 92 15.10 -7.43 -18.15
CA GLY A 92 16.31 -7.20 -17.36
C GLY A 92 16.71 -8.42 -16.53
N GLU A 93 17.42 -8.18 -15.41
CA GLU A 93 17.71 -9.25 -14.44
C GLU A 93 16.45 -9.66 -13.67
N SER A 94 16.41 -10.90 -13.19
CA SER A 94 15.25 -11.44 -12.47
C SER A 94 15.02 -10.67 -11.15
N PRO A 95 13.84 -10.04 -10.96
CA PRO A 95 13.49 -9.34 -9.73
C PRO A 95 12.68 -10.22 -8.76
N VAL A 96 12.73 -11.56 -8.88
CA VAL A 96 11.91 -12.49 -8.07
C VAL A 96 12.19 -12.35 -6.57
N ASP A 97 13.42 -12.00 -6.20
CA ASP A 97 13.83 -11.80 -4.80
C ASP A 97 13.58 -10.38 -4.28
N ALA A 98 13.04 -9.48 -5.12
CA ALA A 98 12.78 -8.10 -4.72
C ALA A 98 11.64 -7.97 -3.69
N PRO A 99 10.48 -8.65 -3.88
CA PRO A 99 9.34 -8.47 -2.99
C PRO A 99 9.50 -9.17 -1.63
N PRO A 100 8.65 -8.85 -0.64
CA PRO A 100 8.67 -9.52 0.66
C PRO A 100 8.43 -11.03 0.54
N HIS A 101 9.24 -11.81 1.26
CA HIS A 101 9.14 -13.27 1.26
C HIS A 101 7.96 -13.77 2.09
N ILE A 102 7.32 -14.82 1.60
CA ILE A 102 6.34 -15.64 2.33
C ILE A 102 6.86 -17.06 2.51
N ARG A 103 6.48 -17.68 3.63
CA ARG A 103 6.75 -19.11 3.88
C ARG A 103 5.56 -19.98 3.53
N ALA A 104 4.36 -19.47 3.80
CA ALA A 104 3.11 -20.13 3.52
C ALA A 104 2.00 -19.08 3.40
N ALA A 105 0.89 -19.50 2.81
CA ALA A 105 -0.37 -18.77 2.80
C ALA A 105 -1.42 -19.50 3.64
N THR A 106 -2.38 -18.74 4.14
CA THR A 106 -3.61 -19.29 4.67
C THR A 106 -4.36 -20.01 3.53
N PRO A 107 -4.70 -21.29 3.68
CA PRO A 107 -5.30 -22.08 2.60
C PRO A 107 -6.65 -21.53 2.17
N LEU A 108 -6.97 -21.68 0.88
CA LEU A 108 -8.31 -21.48 0.34
C LEU A 108 -9.04 -22.82 0.26
N ARG A 109 -10.38 -22.81 0.36
CA ARG A 109 -11.18 -24.00 0.05
C ARG A 109 -10.91 -24.40 -1.41
N PRO A 110 -10.52 -25.66 -1.71
CA PRO A 110 -10.12 -26.06 -3.06
C PRO A 110 -11.15 -25.77 -4.15
N GLN A 111 -12.45 -25.93 -3.84
CA GLN A 111 -13.54 -25.63 -4.77
C GLN A 111 -13.65 -24.14 -5.10
N LEU A 112 -13.32 -23.27 -4.14
CA LEU A 112 -13.32 -21.82 -4.34
C LEU A 112 -12.08 -21.40 -5.14
N GLU A 113 -10.92 -21.94 -4.78
CA GLU A 113 -9.65 -21.71 -5.46
C GLU A 113 -9.71 -22.11 -6.94
N ALA A 114 -10.34 -23.25 -7.24
CA ALA A 114 -10.48 -23.74 -8.60
C ALA A 114 -11.39 -22.85 -9.46
N ASN A 115 -12.47 -22.32 -8.89
CA ASN A 115 -13.49 -21.57 -9.63
C ASN A 115 -13.25 -20.05 -9.68
N ALA A 116 -12.33 -19.51 -8.86
CA ALA A 116 -11.99 -18.10 -8.88
C ALA A 116 -11.23 -17.71 -10.16
N ALA A 117 -11.57 -16.56 -10.73
CA ALA A 117 -10.87 -15.99 -11.88
C ALA A 117 -9.47 -15.47 -11.52
N GLY A 118 -9.26 -15.13 -10.25
CA GLY A 118 -7.98 -14.68 -9.72
C GLY A 118 -7.81 -14.95 -8.24
N ILE A 119 -6.56 -14.97 -7.78
CA ILE A 119 -6.18 -15.11 -6.37
C ILE A 119 -5.10 -14.09 -6.06
N GLY A 120 -5.24 -13.33 -4.97
CA GLY A 120 -4.25 -12.33 -4.58
C GLY A 120 -4.11 -12.16 -3.07
N HIS A 121 -2.95 -11.71 -2.61
CA HIS A 121 -2.71 -11.50 -1.18
C HIS A 121 -3.40 -10.24 -0.68
N ILE A 122 -3.92 -10.29 0.55
CA ILE A 122 -4.55 -9.12 1.19
C ILE A 122 -3.57 -8.30 2.05
N SER A 123 -2.32 -8.75 2.16
CA SER A 123 -1.32 -8.13 3.01
C SER A 123 -0.82 -6.79 2.47
N LEU A 124 -1.08 -5.72 3.22
CA LEU A 124 -0.69 -4.36 2.88
C LEU A 124 0.70 -3.95 3.43
N ASN A 125 1.15 -4.59 4.50
CA ASN A 125 2.39 -4.20 5.18
C ASN A 125 3.11 -5.42 5.81
N PRO A 126 3.48 -6.44 5.03
CA PRO A 126 4.07 -7.66 5.55
C PRO A 126 5.43 -7.40 6.19
N GLY A 127 5.64 -7.93 7.40
CA GLY A 127 6.94 -7.89 8.09
C GLY A 127 7.41 -6.52 8.59
N LYS A 128 6.64 -5.43 8.39
CA LYS A 128 7.01 -4.10 8.91
C LYS A 128 6.47 -3.90 10.33
N SER A 129 7.28 -3.25 11.17
CA SER A 129 6.96 -2.96 12.57
C SER A 129 6.04 -1.76 12.77
N THR A 130 5.83 -0.93 11.74
CA THR A 130 4.98 0.27 11.83
C THR A 130 3.53 -0.05 11.48
N ALA A 131 2.60 0.49 12.26
CA ALA A 131 1.16 0.39 11.99
C ALA A 131 0.71 1.28 10.81
N VAL A 132 1.54 2.24 10.39
CA VAL A 132 1.23 3.20 9.34
C VAL A 132 1.58 2.63 7.96
N VAL A 133 0.58 2.45 7.12
CA VAL A 133 0.75 1.95 5.75
C VAL A 133 1.04 3.12 4.82
N ARG A 134 2.27 3.17 4.29
CA ARG A 134 2.72 4.18 3.30
C ARG A 134 3.02 3.56 1.93
N THR A 135 3.33 2.27 1.94
CA THR A 135 3.69 1.47 0.77
C THR A 135 2.95 0.16 0.89
N ALA A 136 2.53 -0.41 -0.25
CA ALA A 136 1.98 -1.76 -0.29
C ALA A 136 2.71 -2.60 -1.35
N PRO A 137 3.14 -3.83 -1.02
CA PRO A 137 3.76 -4.70 -2.01
C PRO A 137 2.75 -5.10 -3.09
N LEU A 138 3.16 -5.06 -4.36
CA LEU A 138 2.33 -5.54 -5.47
C LEU A 138 2.42 -7.06 -5.66
N PHE A 139 3.52 -7.64 -5.19
CA PHE A 139 3.75 -9.08 -5.18
C PHE A 139 4.34 -9.53 -3.83
N LEU A 140 4.19 -10.80 -3.53
CA LEU A 140 4.98 -11.55 -2.55
C LEU A 140 5.78 -12.62 -3.27
N THR A 141 6.82 -13.15 -2.64
CA THR A 141 7.68 -14.19 -3.25
C THR A 141 7.96 -15.33 -2.29
N ASP A 142 8.10 -16.55 -2.77
CA ASP A 142 8.68 -17.67 -2.00
C ASP A 142 10.16 -17.92 -2.38
N GLY A 143 10.72 -17.09 -3.26
CA GLY A 143 12.06 -17.24 -3.85
C GLY A 143 12.05 -17.93 -5.22
N GLU A 144 10.95 -18.56 -5.62
CA GLU A 144 10.80 -19.23 -6.92
C GLU A 144 9.73 -18.55 -7.79
N GLN A 145 8.61 -18.15 -7.17
CA GLN A 145 7.45 -17.59 -7.85
C GLN A 145 6.95 -16.31 -7.16
N LEU A 146 6.40 -15.40 -7.98
CA LEU A 146 5.71 -14.20 -7.49
C LEU A 146 4.21 -14.44 -7.37
N TYR A 147 3.63 -13.94 -6.29
CA TYR A 147 2.21 -14.02 -5.99
C TYR A 147 1.61 -12.61 -5.95
N PRO A 148 0.60 -12.28 -6.79
CA PRO A 148 0.09 -10.92 -6.90
C PRO A 148 -0.73 -10.50 -5.68
N GLY A 149 -0.77 -9.19 -5.43
CA GLY A 149 -1.68 -8.57 -4.46
C GLY A 149 -3.12 -8.56 -4.95
N LEU A 150 -4.08 -8.52 -4.02
CA LEU A 150 -5.51 -8.52 -4.32
C LEU A 150 -5.89 -7.38 -5.28
N ALA A 151 -5.41 -6.17 -5.03
CA ALA A 151 -5.66 -5.01 -5.90
C ALA A 151 -5.09 -5.20 -7.31
N LEU A 152 -3.87 -5.74 -7.42
CA LEU A 152 -3.22 -5.99 -8.71
C LEU A 152 -3.96 -7.07 -9.52
N GLU A 153 -4.34 -8.16 -8.85
CA GLU A 153 -5.10 -9.26 -9.46
C GLU A 153 -6.51 -8.83 -9.88
N ALA A 154 -7.16 -7.97 -9.10
CA ALA A 154 -8.44 -7.38 -9.48
C ALA A 154 -8.31 -6.55 -10.77
N MET A 155 -7.27 -5.74 -10.90
CA MET A 155 -7.02 -4.98 -12.14
C MET A 155 -6.68 -5.89 -13.33
N ARG A 156 -5.96 -7.01 -13.11
CA ARG A 156 -5.69 -7.99 -14.16
C ARG A 156 -7.00 -8.57 -14.71
N VAL A 157 -7.86 -9.07 -13.81
CA VAL A 157 -9.12 -9.70 -14.19
C VAL A 157 -10.05 -8.68 -14.86
N ALA A 158 -10.07 -7.43 -14.38
CA ALA A 158 -10.89 -6.36 -14.96
C ALA A 158 -10.51 -6.04 -16.40
N GLN A 159 -9.20 -6.06 -16.70
CA GLN A 159 -8.67 -5.80 -18.03
C GLN A 159 -8.65 -7.05 -18.94
N GLY A 160 -9.01 -8.23 -18.42
CA GLY A 160 -8.88 -9.49 -19.15
C GLY A 160 -7.42 -9.85 -19.49
N ALA A 161 -6.46 -9.34 -18.72
CA ALA A 161 -5.04 -9.55 -18.98
C ALA A 161 -4.58 -10.96 -18.54
N SER A 162 -3.69 -11.58 -19.32
CA SER A 162 -3.17 -12.93 -19.05
C SER A 162 -1.84 -12.95 -18.30
N THR A 163 -1.10 -11.84 -18.31
CA THR A 163 0.31 -11.82 -17.93
C THR A 163 0.71 -10.52 -17.24
N TYR A 164 1.53 -10.63 -16.20
CA TYR A 164 2.25 -9.51 -15.58
C TYR A 164 3.62 -9.35 -16.23
N LEU A 165 3.98 -8.12 -16.63
CA LEU A 165 5.32 -7.82 -17.12
C LEU A 165 6.06 -7.00 -16.06
N ILE A 166 7.16 -7.54 -15.55
CA ILE A 166 7.92 -6.93 -14.47
C ILE A 166 9.27 -6.48 -15.01
N ALA A 167 9.61 -5.21 -14.79
CA ALA A 167 10.88 -4.65 -15.19
C ALA A 167 11.86 -4.69 -14.02
N GLY A 168 12.91 -5.48 -14.16
CA GLY A 168 14.09 -5.46 -13.30
C GLY A 168 15.09 -4.39 -13.74
N ALA A 169 15.94 -3.96 -12.81
CA ALA A 169 17.06 -3.10 -13.17
C ALA A 169 18.05 -3.86 -14.10
N PRO A 170 18.67 -3.20 -15.09
CA PRO A 170 19.65 -3.84 -15.98
C PRO A 170 20.92 -4.32 -15.25
N GLU A 171 21.29 -3.66 -14.15
CA GLU A 171 22.51 -3.93 -13.38
C GLU A 171 22.16 -4.01 -11.88
N GLY A 172 21.47 -5.08 -11.46
CA GLY A 172 21.08 -5.25 -10.07
C GLY A 172 20.03 -6.35 -9.85
N GLN A 173 20.49 -7.50 -9.35
CA GLN A 173 19.62 -8.61 -8.98
C GLN A 173 18.68 -8.20 -7.84
N GLY A 174 17.43 -8.65 -7.92
CA GLY A 174 16.44 -8.37 -6.87
C GLY A 174 16.01 -6.89 -6.80
N ILE A 175 16.16 -6.13 -7.88
CA ILE A 175 15.67 -4.74 -7.96
C ILE A 175 14.53 -4.66 -8.97
N MET A 176 13.34 -4.31 -8.50
CA MET A 176 12.18 -4.01 -9.34
C MET A 176 12.09 -2.50 -9.62
N THR A 177 11.68 -2.14 -10.83
CA THR A 177 11.52 -0.72 -11.24
C THR A 177 10.09 -0.38 -11.61
N SER A 178 9.40 -1.29 -12.32
CA SER A 178 8.00 -1.13 -12.67
C SER A 178 7.30 -2.47 -12.87
N VAL A 179 5.99 -2.45 -12.72
CA VAL A 179 5.09 -3.57 -13.00
C VAL A 179 4.06 -3.09 -14.01
N LYS A 180 3.97 -3.78 -15.15
CA LYS A 180 2.94 -3.53 -16.15
C LYS A 180 1.84 -4.59 -16.07
N ILE A 181 0.60 -4.12 -16.03
CA ILE A 181 -0.61 -4.95 -16.07
C ILE A 181 -1.65 -4.37 -17.03
N GLY A 182 -1.94 -5.10 -18.10
CA GLY A 182 -2.76 -4.59 -19.20
C GLY A 182 -2.17 -3.29 -19.75
N ASP A 183 -2.93 -2.20 -19.65
CA ASP A 183 -2.58 -0.89 -20.18
C ASP A 183 -1.78 -0.03 -19.19
N PHE A 184 -1.72 -0.42 -17.92
CA PHE A 184 -1.09 0.39 -16.85
C PHE A 184 0.35 -0.04 -16.59
N VAL A 185 1.24 0.94 -16.47
CA VAL A 185 2.63 0.77 -16.01
C VAL A 185 2.76 1.43 -14.65
N ILE A 186 2.96 0.61 -13.63
CA ILE A 186 2.99 1.02 -12.23
C ILE A 186 4.45 1.16 -11.81
N PRO A 187 4.94 2.37 -11.48
CA PRO A 187 6.25 2.53 -10.87
C PRO A 187 6.25 1.95 -9.46
N VAL A 188 7.31 1.23 -9.11
CA VAL A 188 7.45 0.60 -7.80
C VAL A 188 8.79 0.95 -7.16
N THR A 189 8.90 0.70 -5.85
CA THR A 189 10.20 0.72 -5.17
C THR A 189 11.07 -0.44 -5.65
N SER A 190 12.36 -0.40 -5.28
CA SER A 190 13.29 -1.51 -5.51
C SER A 190 12.78 -2.85 -4.99
N ALA A 191 11.93 -2.85 -3.96
CA ALA A 191 11.30 -4.03 -3.36
C ALA A 191 9.92 -4.38 -3.96
N GLY A 192 9.53 -3.78 -5.09
CA GLY A 192 8.24 -4.05 -5.73
C GLY A 192 7.02 -3.49 -5.00
N GLU A 193 7.20 -2.44 -4.20
CA GLU A 193 6.10 -1.79 -3.48
C GLU A 193 5.58 -0.55 -4.20
N LEU A 194 4.27 -0.33 -4.17
CA LEU A 194 3.62 0.91 -4.60
C LEU A 194 3.61 1.90 -3.44
N TRP A 195 4.07 3.13 -3.66
CA TRP A 195 3.83 4.24 -2.74
C TRP A 195 2.37 4.67 -2.80
N LEU A 196 1.70 4.65 -1.65
CA LEU A 196 0.27 4.93 -1.56
C LEU A 196 0.00 6.43 -1.52
N TYR A 197 -0.74 6.93 -2.51
CA TYR A 197 -1.37 8.24 -2.48
C TYR A 197 -2.73 8.12 -1.81
N VAL A 198 -2.74 8.17 -0.49
CA VAL A 198 -3.97 8.04 0.31
C VAL A 198 -4.80 9.31 0.27
N SER A 199 -6.11 9.14 0.16
CA SER A 199 -7.10 10.21 0.28
C SER A 199 -7.86 10.07 1.61
N PRO A 200 -8.46 11.16 2.13
CA PRO A 200 -9.31 11.06 3.31
C PRO A 200 -10.41 10.02 3.12
N ASP A 201 -10.74 9.28 4.17
CA ASP A 201 -11.82 8.30 4.13
C ASP A 201 -13.18 8.99 3.94
N ARG A 202 -14.00 8.48 3.02
CA ARG A 202 -15.29 9.10 2.69
C ARG A 202 -16.37 8.03 2.54
N ALA A 203 -17.56 8.36 3.04
CA ALA A 203 -18.68 7.44 3.05
C ALA A 203 -19.12 7.02 1.63
N GLU A 204 -18.91 7.88 0.63
CA GLU A 204 -19.31 7.65 -0.75
C GLU A 204 -18.54 6.51 -1.43
N ARG A 205 -17.40 6.09 -0.85
CA ARG A 205 -16.63 4.92 -1.35
C ARG A 205 -17.30 3.59 -0.99
N TYR A 206 -18.23 3.59 -0.04
CA TYR A 206 -18.78 2.38 0.54
C TYR A 206 -20.23 2.18 0.12
N VAL A 207 -20.52 0.97 -0.33
CA VAL A 207 -21.88 0.52 -0.60
C VAL A 207 -22.23 -0.57 0.41
N SER A 208 -23.34 -0.39 1.12
CA SER A 208 -23.80 -1.40 2.07
C SER A 208 -24.25 -2.66 1.34
N ALA A 209 -23.77 -3.83 1.77
CA ALA A 209 -24.22 -5.12 1.23
C ALA A 209 -25.73 -5.33 1.39
N LYS A 210 -26.37 -4.69 2.38
CA LYS A 210 -27.83 -4.70 2.55
C LYS A 210 -28.54 -4.02 1.38
N ASP A 211 -27.97 -2.95 0.86
CA ASP A 211 -28.58 -2.17 -0.23
C ASP A 211 -28.41 -2.89 -1.58
N VAL A 212 -27.32 -3.64 -1.75
CA VAL A 212 -27.11 -4.53 -2.90
C VAL A 212 -28.06 -5.73 -2.88
N LEU A 213 -28.30 -6.29 -1.69
CA LEU A 213 -29.17 -7.45 -1.48
C LEU A 213 -30.63 -7.06 -1.18
N ALA A 214 -31.03 -5.81 -1.44
CA ALA A 214 -32.36 -5.31 -1.09
C ALA A 214 -33.45 -6.08 -1.87
N PRO A 215 -34.49 -6.62 -1.18
CA PRO A 215 -35.53 -7.42 -1.82
C PRO A 215 -36.41 -6.62 -2.79
N ASN A 216 -36.51 -5.30 -2.59
CA ASN A 216 -37.34 -4.40 -3.40
C ASN A 216 -36.58 -3.80 -4.60
N GLY A 217 -35.40 -4.35 -4.93
CA GLY A 217 -34.52 -3.85 -5.97
C GLY A 217 -33.50 -2.83 -5.44
N VAL A 218 -32.50 -2.57 -6.29
CA VAL A 218 -31.34 -1.73 -5.98
C VAL A 218 -31.61 -0.29 -6.43
N SER A 219 -31.25 0.70 -5.60
CA SER A 219 -31.45 2.11 -5.92
C SER A 219 -30.62 2.52 -7.16
N PRO A 220 -31.03 3.56 -7.91
CA PRO A 220 -30.23 4.07 -9.02
C PRO A 220 -28.82 4.49 -8.61
N GLN A 221 -28.66 5.06 -7.41
CA GLN A 221 -27.34 5.45 -6.90
C GLN A 221 -26.45 4.23 -6.68
N THR A 222 -26.99 3.17 -6.06
CA THR A 222 -26.22 1.94 -5.81
C THR A 222 -25.86 1.24 -7.11
N ARG A 223 -26.76 1.23 -8.10
CA ARG A 223 -26.45 0.70 -9.45
C ARG A 223 -25.30 1.47 -10.09
N ALA A 224 -25.37 2.81 -10.11
CA ALA A 224 -24.32 3.65 -10.68
C ALA A 224 -22.97 3.50 -9.96
N ALA A 225 -22.98 3.18 -8.67
CA ALA A 225 -21.77 2.91 -7.90
C ALA A 225 -21.11 1.54 -8.24
N ILE A 226 -21.83 0.61 -8.86
CA ILE A 226 -21.37 -0.76 -9.13
C ILE A 226 -21.07 -0.98 -10.61
N GLU A 227 -21.91 -0.46 -11.50
CA GLU A 227 -21.81 -0.69 -12.94
C GLU A 227 -20.48 -0.20 -13.51
N GLY A 228 -19.71 -1.12 -14.11
CA GLY A 228 -18.38 -0.85 -14.68
C GLY A 228 -17.26 -0.70 -13.65
N ASN A 229 -17.54 -0.77 -12.36
CA ASN A 229 -16.54 -0.55 -11.30
C ASN A 229 -15.94 -1.88 -10.77
N ILE A 230 -14.71 -1.79 -10.27
CA ILE A 230 -14.06 -2.87 -9.52
C ILE A 230 -14.56 -2.80 -8.07
N VAL A 231 -15.25 -3.84 -7.62
CA VAL A 231 -15.90 -3.89 -6.31
C VAL A 231 -15.06 -4.73 -5.35
N PHE A 232 -14.58 -4.11 -4.28
CA PHE A 232 -13.93 -4.81 -3.18
C PHE A 232 -14.93 -5.12 -2.07
N VAL A 233 -15.04 -6.39 -1.68
CA VAL A 233 -15.90 -6.88 -0.61
C VAL A 233 -15.03 -7.27 0.57
N GLY A 234 -15.08 -6.47 1.63
CA GLY A 234 -14.31 -6.70 2.86
C GLY A 234 -15.14 -6.40 4.10
N THR A 235 -14.52 -6.52 5.26
CA THR A 235 -15.18 -6.28 6.55
C THR A 235 -14.80 -4.89 7.07
N SER A 236 -15.80 -4.10 7.48
CA SER A 236 -15.59 -2.80 8.14
C SER A 236 -15.67 -2.89 9.67
N SER A 237 -15.70 -4.10 10.22
CA SER A 237 -15.92 -4.32 11.65
C SER A 237 -14.61 -4.16 12.43
N ALA A 238 -14.56 -3.16 13.32
CA ALA A 238 -13.41 -2.89 14.19
C ALA A 238 -12.92 -4.10 15.01
N GLY A 239 -13.80 -5.07 15.28
CA GLY A 239 -13.47 -6.31 16.01
C GLY A 239 -12.63 -7.33 15.24
N LEU A 240 -12.46 -7.17 13.91
CA LEU A 240 -11.68 -8.10 13.08
C LEU A 240 -10.23 -7.65 12.86
N GLN A 241 -9.77 -6.62 13.59
CA GLN A 241 -8.40 -6.08 13.57
C GLN A 241 -7.88 -5.67 12.17
N ASP A 242 -8.77 -5.49 11.19
CA ASP A 242 -8.42 -5.06 9.84
C ASP A 242 -8.46 -3.53 9.66
N ILE A 243 -8.18 -2.79 10.74
CA ILE A 243 -8.04 -1.34 10.69
C ILE A 243 -6.57 -0.99 10.48
N ARG A 244 -6.30 -0.13 9.50
CA ARG A 244 -4.96 0.35 9.16
C ARG A 244 -4.87 1.86 9.34
N VAL A 245 -3.72 2.32 9.82
CA VAL A 245 -3.42 3.74 9.93
C VAL A 245 -2.83 4.20 8.60
N THR A 246 -3.44 5.20 7.96
CA THR A 246 -2.93 5.77 6.70
C THR A 246 -1.82 6.78 6.95
N ALA A 247 -1.11 7.19 5.90
CA ALA A 247 -0.12 8.27 5.98
C ALA A 247 -0.71 9.61 6.47
N LEU A 248 -2.04 9.80 6.36
CA LEU A 248 -2.76 10.98 6.89
C LEU A 248 -3.09 10.86 8.38
N GLY A 249 -2.80 9.71 9.01
CA GLY A 249 -3.12 9.45 10.42
C GLY A 249 -4.56 8.98 10.65
N GLU A 250 -5.31 8.70 9.60
CA GLU A 250 -6.69 8.20 9.68
C GLU A 250 -6.72 6.68 9.83
N ASN A 251 -7.69 6.17 10.59
CA ASN A 251 -7.96 4.75 10.72
C ASN A 251 -8.99 4.34 9.66
N VAL A 252 -8.58 3.49 8.73
CA VAL A 252 -9.43 3.03 7.63
C VAL A 252 -9.48 1.50 7.56
N PRO A 253 -10.58 0.90 7.05
CA PRO A 253 -10.61 -0.53 6.74
C PRO A 253 -9.53 -0.93 5.74
N GLY A 254 -8.89 -2.09 5.91
CA GLY A 254 -7.86 -2.62 5.00
C GLY A 254 -8.33 -2.70 3.55
N VAL A 255 -9.58 -3.13 3.35
CA VAL A 255 -10.23 -3.18 2.04
C VAL A 255 -10.28 -1.82 1.32
N SER A 256 -10.35 -0.71 2.06
CA SER A 256 -10.37 0.63 1.44
C SER A 256 -9.01 1.00 0.86
N LEU A 257 -7.91 0.49 1.41
CA LEU A 257 -6.58 0.70 0.87
C LEU A 257 -6.39 -0.05 -0.45
N HIS A 258 -6.94 -1.26 -0.59
CA HIS A 258 -6.96 -1.96 -1.90
C HIS A 258 -7.74 -1.17 -2.96
N ALA A 259 -8.89 -0.62 -2.59
CA ALA A 259 -9.66 0.24 -3.49
C ALA A 259 -8.90 1.52 -3.88
N GLN A 260 -8.22 2.16 -2.92
CA GLN A 260 -7.38 3.34 -3.17
C GLN A 260 -6.16 3.04 -4.03
N MET A 261 -5.53 1.86 -3.87
CA MET A 261 -4.45 1.41 -4.76
C MET A 261 -4.93 1.33 -6.21
N VAL A 262 -6.10 0.73 -6.44
CA VAL A 262 -6.69 0.65 -7.79
C VAL A 262 -7.04 2.04 -8.31
N GLU A 263 -7.69 2.89 -7.52
CA GLU A 263 -8.01 4.28 -7.91
C GLU A 263 -6.74 5.06 -8.29
N GLN A 264 -5.66 4.91 -7.51
CA GLN A 264 -4.39 5.55 -7.78
C GLN A 264 -3.78 5.08 -9.11
N VAL A 265 -3.80 3.76 -9.38
CA VAL A 265 -3.29 3.20 -10.64
C VAL A 265 -4.13 3.63 -11.82
N LEU A 266 -5.46 3.56 -11.72
CA LEU A 266 -6.38 3.95 -12.79
C LEU A 266 -6.32 5.45 -13.10
N SER A 267 -6.07 6.29 -12.09
CA SER A 267 -5.91 7.73 -12.27
C SER A 267 -4.52 8.14 -12.78
N GLY A 268 -3.55 7.23 -12.81
CA GLY A 268 -2.16 7.51 -13.22
C GLY A 268 -1.38 8.42 -12.25
N HIS A 269 -1.91 8.67 -11.04
CA HIS A 269 -1.28 9.54 -10.05
C HIS A 269 -0.32 8.73 -9.17
N TYR A 270 0.93 8.61 -9.59
CA TYR A 270 1.92 7.83 -8.86
C TYR A 270 2.78 8.69 -7.94
N LEU A 271 3.13 8.12 -6.79
CA LEU A 271 4.20 8.62 -5.96
C LEU A 271 5.47 7.82 -6.27
N SER A 272 6.58 8.52 -6.46
CA SER A 272 7.86 7.90 -6.72
C SER A 272 8.98 8.61 -5.97
N ARG A 273 9.99 7.83 -5.57
CA ARG A 273 11.26 8.34 -5.03
C ARG A 273 12.35 7.95 -6.03
N PRO A 274 12.82 8.87 -6.89
CA PRO A 274 13.86 8.57 -7.86
C PRO A 274 15.16 8.13 -7.18
N ASP A 275 15.95 7.29 -7.85
CA ASP A 275 17.21 6.77 -7.30
C ASP A 275 18.21 7.88 -6.96
N TRP A 276 18.20 8.98 -7.73
CA TRP A 276 19.04 10.15 -7.51
C TRP A 276 18.56 11.06 -6.37
N ALA A 277 17.39 10.80 -5.77
CA ALA A 277 16.82 11.67 -4.72
C ALA A 277 17.75 11.80 -3.51
N ASN A 278 18.33 10.69 -3.05
CA ASN A 278 19.30 10.71 -1.94
C ASN A 278 20.54 11.56 -2.29
N GLY A 279 21.03 11.44 -3.53
CA GLY A 279 22.16 12.23 -4.01
C GLY A 279 21.84 13.72 -4.04
N LEU A 280 20.65 14.09 -4.51
CA LEU A 280 20.17 15.48 -4.48
C LEU A 280 20.02 16.00 -3.05
N GLU A 281 19.43 15.21 -2.14
CA GLU A 281 19.26 15.58 -0.73
C GLU A 281 20.63 15.85 -0.07
N ILE A 282 21.62 14.97 -0.25
CA ILE A 282 22.99 15.15 0.27
C ILE A 282 23.67 16.38 -0.34
N ALA A 283 23.57 16.55 -1.67
CA ALA A 283 24.12 17.71 -2.35
C ALA A 283 23.47 19.02 -1.86
N SER A 284 22.15 19.00 -1.61
CA SER A 284 21.43 20.14 -1.05
C SER A 284 21.89 20.48 0.36
N ILE A 285 22.11 19.48 1.22
CA ILE A 285 22.67 19.66 2.57
C ILE A 285 24.04 20.33 2.48
N ALA A 286 24.94 19.80 1.63
CA ALA A 286 26.29 20.33 1.47
C ALA A 286 26.29 21.77 0.95
N MET A 287 25.48 22.05 -0.08
CA MET A 287 25.38 23.38 -0.70
C MET A 287 24.73 24.40 0.24
N LEU A 288 23.57 24.10 0.80
CA LEU A 288 22.83 25.00 1.68
C LEU A 288 23.54 25.21 3.02
N GLY A 289 24.14 24.15 3.57
CA GLY A 289 24.97 24.23 4.78
C GLY A 289 26.19 25.12 4.56
N SER A 290 26.91 24.94 3.46
CA SER A 290 28.09 25.75 3.11
C SER A 290 27.72 27.22 2.88
N LEU A 291 26.62 27.48 2.17
CA LEU A 291 26.07 28.82 2.00
C LEU A 291 25.75 29.48 3.34
N LEU A 292 25.14 28.73 4.26
CA LEU A 292 24.77 29.24 5.58
C LEU A 292 26.00 29.54 6.45
N VAL A 293 27.05 28.71 6.41
CA VAL A 293 28.34 29.00 7.06
C VAL A 293 28.95 30.29 6.52
N LEU A 294 28.98 30.44 5.19
CA LEU A 294 29.52 31.63 4.52
C LEU A 294 28.77 32.89 4.94
N LEU A 295 27.44 32.88 4.87
CA LEU A 295 26.59 33.99 5.32
C LEU A 295 26.81 34.31 6.79
N THR A 296 26.99 33.28 7.61
CA THR A 296 27.27 33.46 9.03
C THR A 296 28.62 34.11 9.25
N ILE A 297 29.64 33.92 8.40
CA ILE A 297 30.95 34.59 8.56
C ILE A 297 30.82 36.10 8.27
N PHE A 298 30.16 36.47 7.18
CA PHE A 298 30.18 37.84 6.65
C PHE A 298 29.07 38.75 7.19
N VAL A 299 27.99 38.18 7.73
CA VAL A 299 26.80 38.95 8.10
C VAL A 299 26.51 38.88 9.61
N SER A 300 25.67 39.80 10.08
CA SER A 300 25.20 39.79 11.47
C SER A 300 24.42 38.50 11.76
N PRO A 301 24.45 38.00 13.02
CA PRO A 301 23.72 36.78 13.40
C PRO A 301 22.22 36.83 13.09
N ALA A 302 21.59 38.00 13.20
CA ALA A 302 20.17 38.18 12.92
C ALA A 302 19.84 37.96 11.43
N ILE A 303 20.68 38.47 10.52
CA ILE A 303 20.48 38.27 9.08
C ILE A 303 20.81 36.81 8.70
N ALA A 304 21.85 36.22 9.29
CA ALA A 304 22.16 34.80 9.08
C ALA A 304 21.00 33.89 9.50
N LEU A 305 20.34 34.20 10.62
CA LEU A 305 19.13 33.49 11.06
C LEU A 305 17.97 33.67 10.07
N ALA A 306 17.72 34.90 9.61
CA ALA A 306 16.66 35.18 8.63
C ALA A 306 16.90 34.42 7.31
N CYS A 307 18.14 34.40 6.82
CA CYS A 307 18.52 33.60 5.64
C CYS A 307 18.33 32.10 5.87
N GLY A 308 18.71 31.58 7.06
CA GLY A 308 18.49 30.19 7.41
C GLY A 308 17.01 29.80 7.42
N LEU A 309 16.15 30.64 8.00
CA LEU A 309 14.70 30.43 7.98
C LEU A 309 14.14 30.49 6.55
N ALA A 310 14.62 31.41 5.72
CA ALA A 310 14.22 31.50 4.31
C ALA A 310 14.61 30.26 3.50
N ILE A 311 15.84 29.75 3.70
CA ILE A 311 16.32 28.50 3.07
C ILE A 311 15.43 27.32 3.49
N THR A 312 15.14 27.20 4.79
CA THR A 312 14.23 26.16 5.32
C THR A 312 12.83 26.27 4.72
N GLY A 313 12.26 27.47 4.66
CA GLY A 313 10.95 27.71 4.04
C GLY A 313 10.95 27.33 2.56
N MET A 314 12.00 27.69 1.82
CA MET A 314 12.16 27.33 0.41
C MET A 314 12.29 25.82 0.20
N ALA A 315 13.03 25.12 1.07
CA ALA A 315 13.15 23.65 1.02
C ALA A 315 11.81 22.95 1.28
N LEU A 316 11.03 23.43 2.25
CA LEU A 316 9.68 22.93 2.53
C LEU A 316 8.73 23.15 1.35
N VAL A 317 8.73 24.37 0.78
CA VAL A 317 7.91 24.68 -0.40
C VAL A 317 8.34 23.83 -1.60
N ALA A 318 9.64 23.66 -1.83
CA ALA A 318 10.15 22.84 -2.93
C ALA A 318 9.75 21.36 -2.78
N SER A 319 9.88 20.78 -1.58
CA SER A 319 9.43 19.41 -1.28
C SER A 319 7.91 19.27 -1.46
N TRP A 320 7.13 20.24 -0.97
CA TRP A 320 5.66 20.26 -1.15
C TRP A 320 5.24 20.35 -2.62
N LEU A 321 5.89 21.21 -3.42
CA LEU A 321 5.61 21.33 -4.85
C LEU A 321 6.03 20.09 -5.61
N ALA A 322 7.16 19.48 -5.28
CA ALA A 322 7.60 18.22 -5.86
C ALA A 322 6.60 17.09 -5.60
N PHE A 323 6.06 17.01 -4.37
CA PHE A 323 5.00 16.07 -4.02
C PHE A 323 3.69 16.35 -4.78
N SER A 324 3.18 17.58 -4.70
CA SER A 324 1.84 17.93 -5.20
C SER A 324 1.73 18.03 -6.72
N LEU A 325 2.80 18.45 -7.42
CA LEU A 325 2.78 18.63 -8.88
C LEU A 325 3.39 17.46 -9.64
N ALA A 326 4.39 16.78 -9.06
CA ALA A 326 5.17 15.75 -9.76
C ALA A 326 5.13 14.38 -9.08
N GLY A 327 4.46 14.24 -7.92
CA GLY A 327 4.43 12.98 -7.17
C GLY A 327 5.79 12.54 -6.65
N LEU A 328 6.76 13.46 -6.51
CA LEU A 328 8.12 13.16 -6.11
C LEU A 328 8.30 13.28 -4.60
N LEU A 329 8.85 12.23 -3.99
CA LEU A 329 9.09 12.15 -2.55
C LEU A 329 10.53 12.57 -2.21
N PHE A 330 10.72 13.85 -1.90
CA PHE A 330 11.97 14.37 -1.31
C PHE A 330 11.79 14.64 0.17
N ASP A 331 12.76 14.21 0.99
CA ASP A 331 12.79 14.46 2.43
C ASP A 331 13.38 15.83 2.74
N PRO A 332 12.57 16.83 3.18
CA PRO A 332 13.09 18.14 3.57
C PRO A 332 13.68 18.12 4.99
N PHE A 333 13.39 17.09 5.80
CA PHE A 333 13.72 17.07 7.23
C PHE A 333 15.23 16.99 7.46
N ALA A 334 15.93 16.09 6.75
CA ALA A 334 17.37 15.97 6.87
C ALA A 334 18.13 17.27 6.54
N PRO A 335 17.86 17.96 5.41
CA PRO A 335 18.38 19.31 5.14
C PRO A 335 18.10 20.32 6.24
N ILE A 336 16.88 20.35 6.79
CA ILE A 336 16.49 21.32 7.81
C ILE A 336 17.24 21.07 9.13
N VAL A 337 17.30 19.82 9.58
CA VAL A 337 18.00 19.46 10.82
C VAL A 337 19.50 19.73 10.69
N MET A 338 20.12 19.30 9.60
CA MET A 338 21.55 19.53 9.36
C MET A 338 21.88 21.02 9.20
N GLY A 339 21.03 21.77 8.50
CA GLY A 339 21.15 23.22 8.39
C GLY A 339 21.05 23.92 9.74
N SER A 340 20.11 23.47 10.60
CA SER A 340 19.92 24.00 11.96
C SER A 340 21.12 23.73 12.86
N ILE A 341 21.64 22.48 12.84
CA ILE A 341 22.85 22.10 13.57
C ILE A 341 24.04 22.95 13.11
N THR A 342 24.21 23.09 11.79
CA THR A 342 25.29 23.88 11.18
C THR A 342 25.20 25.35 11.60
N HIS A 343 24.00 25.94 11.59
CA HIS A 343 23.78 27.31 12.02
C HIS A 343 24.14 27.53 13.49
N PHE A 344 23.66 26.64 14.37
CA PHE A 344 23.92 26.73 15.80
C PHE A 344 25.41 26.55 16.11
N ALA A 345 26.07 25.57 15.49
CA ALA A 345 27.49 25.33 15.65
C ALA A 345 28.33 26.53 15.18
N THR A 346 28.03 27.08 14.00
CA THR A 346 28.79 28.21 13.43
C THR A 346 28.61 29.48 14.25
N THR A 347 27.37 29.76 14.70
CA THR A 347 27.08 30.94 15.54
C THR A 347 27.76 30.82 16.90
N SER A 348 27.70 29.64 17.52
CA SER A 348 28.37 29.37 18.79
C SER A 348 29.89 29.52 18.67
N PHE A 349 30.48 28.98 17.59
CA PHE A 349 31.91 29.12 17.33
C PHE A 349 32.31 30.60 17.17
N ARG A 350 31.59 31.37 16.35
CA ARG A 350 31.84 32.82 16.19
C ARG A 350 31.74 33.57 17.51
N PHE A 351 30.74 33.24 18.33
CA PHE A 351 30.57 33.86 19.65
C PHE A 351 31.76 33.55 20.57
N LEU A 352 32.20 32.29 20.63
CA LEU A 352 33.36 31.88 21.43
C LEU A 352 34.66 32.55 20.97
N VAL A 353 34.87 32.70 19.67
CA VAL A 353 36.04 33.39 19.10
C VAL A 353 35.99 34.89 19.45
N THR A 354 34.84 35.55 19.21
CA THR A 354 34.66 36.98 19.50
C THR A 354 34.83 37.28 21.00
N ASP A 355 34.33 36.42 21.88
CA ASP A 355 34.48 36.57 23.32
C ASP A 355 35.93 36.35 23.78
N ARG A 356 36.66 35.38 23.18
CA ARG A 356 38.10 35.19 23.43
C ARG A 356 38.90 36.41 23.02
N GLU A 357 38.64 36.98 21.84
CA GLU A 357 39.29 38.19 21.35
C GLU A 357 39.01 39.39 22.29
N ARG A 358 37.75 39.59 22.70
CA ARG A 358 37.38 40.64 23.65
C ARG A 358 38.09 40.47 25.00
N ARG A 359 38.21 39.24 25.51
CA ARG A 359 38.95 38.95 26.75
C ARG A 359 40.45 39.20 26.60
N ALA A 360 41.05 38.83 25.47
CA ALA A 360 42.46 39.08 25.19
C ALA A 360 42.77 40.59 25.16
N ILE A 361 41.92 41.37 24.47
CA ILE A 361 42.03 42.84 24.42
C ILE A 361 41.88 43.45 25.82
N ARG A 362 40.87 43.06 26.60
CA ARG A 362 40.68 43.55 27.98
C ARG A 362 41.88 43.24 28.89
N ARG A 363 42.49 42.05 28.76
CA ARG A 363 43.70 41.69 29.50
C ARG A 363 44.90 42.53 29.10
N ALA A 364 45.08 42.80 27.81
CA ALA A 364 46.16 43.64 27.32
C ALA A 364 46.03 45.08 27.87
N PHE A 365 44.84 45.68 27.83
CA PHE A 365 44.61 47.02 28.38
C PHE A 365 44.66 47.08 29.91
N GLY A 366 44.29 46.01 30.61
CA GLY A 366 44.43 45.92 32.07
C GLY A 366 45.87 45.86 32.58
N GLN A 367 46.87 45.74 31.69
CA GLN A 367 48.30 45.86 32.04
C GLN A 367 48.86 47.27 31.82
N TYR A 368 48.08 48.18 31.23
CA TYR A 368 48.48 49.58 30.97
C TYR A 368 47.83 50.60 31.91
N LEU A 369 46.97 50.15 32.83
CA LEU A 369 46.44 50.89 33.98
C LEU A 369 47.17 50.38 35.23
#